data_AF-A0A9Q4PXY6-F1
#
_entry.id   AF-A0A9Q4PXY6-F1
#
_cell.length_a   1.000
_cell.length_b   1.000
_cell.length_c   1.000
_cell.angle_alpha   90.00
_cell.angle_beta   90.00
_cell.angle_gamma   90.00
#
_symmetry.space_group_name_H-M   'P 1'
#
loop_
_entity.id
_entity.type
_entity.pdbx_description
1 polymer ?
#
loop_
_entity_poly.entity_id
_entity_poly.type
_entity_poly.pdbx_seq_one_letter_code
_entity_poly.pdbx_strand_id
1 'polypeptide(L)'
;MKPLKKPDINKIEIYNASCNSIKDKAKANKLLKYLYIYLLNICDYQRIIQNNNDNDIRMPIYMKNFVNYEDIKNDIKNLYKCLINNKKPKKYYNRIMDNTNLRICPNCGVGVVSTLDHYLPKDKFSIFSVYPNNLIPCCRDCNTNKSNKLDRVIHPYFDDFSKYPWLYAKLNWQKYCINFYVDVPKEYTKYKLKIETSFEIFCLNELYSANAISEIIPYMQYLKEENLSCKDIEQELKIKYNMQNKVDVNSWKTALYRCLYEDKLFHSNYKEILNK
;
A
#
# COMPACT_ATOMS: atom_id res chain seq x y z
N MET A 1 -5.69 -3.22 -2.63
CA MET A 1 -4.43 -2.46 -2.84
C MET A 1 -4.48 -1.71 -4.17
N LYS A 2 -3.88 -0.52 -4.25
CA LYS A 2 -3.97 0.37 -5.42
C LYS A 2 -2.58 0.71 -5.98
N PRO A 3 -2.34 0.53 -7.28
CA PRO A 3 -1.12 1.03 -7.89
C PRO A 3 -1.13 2.57 -7.89
N LEU A 4 0.07 3.15 -7.83
CA LEU A 4 0.34 4.57 -7.87
C LEU A 4 1.30 4.88 -9.01
N LYS A 5 1.11 6.04 -9.63
CA LYS A 5 2.14 6.60 -10.50
C LYS A 5 3.37 6.95 -9.67
N LYS A 6 4.56 6.72 -10.22
CA LYS A 6 5.81 7.17 -9.59
C LYS A 6 5.77 8.69 -9.41
N PRO A 7 6.19 9.21 -8.25
CA PRO A 7 6.23 10.66 -8.03
C PRO A 7 7.20 11.30 -9.03
N ASP A 8 6.74 12.35 -9.71
CA ASP A 8 7.56 13.15 -10.63
C ASP A 8 8.51 14.08 -9.87
N ILE A 9 9.50 13.49 -9.20
CA ILE A 9 10.46 14.19 -8.35
C ILE A 9 11.87 13.81 -8.78
N ASN A 10 12.66 14.82 -9.10
CA ASN A 10 14.07 14.63 -9.40
C ASN A 10 14.82 14.14 -8.16
N LYS A 11 15.33 12.90 -8.23
CA LYS A 11 16.09 12.23 -7.15
C LYS A 11 17.34 12.99 -6.70
N ILE A 12 17.97 13.77 -7.58
CA ILE A 12 19.14 14.61 -7.26
C ILE A 12 18.70 15.82 -6.45
N GLU A 13 17.63 16.50 -6.88
CA GLU A 13 17.17 17.71 -6.21
C GLU A 13 16.71 17.44 -4.78
N ILE A 14 15.92 16.39 -4.55
CA ILE A 14 15.46 16.03 -3.20
C ILE A 14 16.63 15.66 -2.29
N TYR A 15 17.63 14.95 -2.82
CA TYR A 15 18.84 14.58 -2.09
C TYR A 15 19.66 15.82 -1.72
N ASN A 16 19.96 16.69 -2.70
CA ASN A 16 20.72 17.91 -2.50
C ASN A 16 20.00 18.89 -1.56
N ALA A 17 18.67 19.05 -1.70
CA ALA A 17 17.87 19.88 -0.82
C ALA A 17 17.89 19.37 0.63
N SER A 18 17.87 18.04 0.82
CA SER A 18 17.96 17.41 2.13
C SER A 18 19.35 17.61 2.75
N CYS A 19 20.43 17.38 1.99
CA CYS A 19 21.82 17.61 2.46
C CYS A 19 22.08 19.07 2.81
N ASN A 20 21.66 20.01 1.95
CA ASN A 20 21.88 21.44 2.13
C ASN A 20 21.09 22.04 3.32
N SER A 21 20.13 21.28 3.86
CA SER A 21 19.37 21.65 5.06
C SER A 21 20.06 21.24 6.37
N ILE A 22 21.19 20.54 6.30
CA ILE A 22 22.01 20.21 7.48
C ILE A 22 22.73 21.48 7.96
N LYS A 23 22.68 21.74 9.27
CA LYS A 23 23.32 22.91 9.89
C LYS A 23 24.85 22.85 9.78
N ASP A 24 25.44 21.70 10.07
CA ASP A 24 26.88 21.46 9.91
C ASP A 24 27.25 21.41 8.41
N LYS A 25 27.99 22.42 7.95
CA LYS A 25 28.39 22.56 6.55
C LYS A 25 29.45 21.55 6.13
N ALA A 26 30.35 21.15 7.01
CA ALA A 26 31.34 20.12 6.69
C ALA A 26 30.63 18.78 6.45
N LYS A 27 29.65 18.46 7.29
CA LYS A 27 28.79 17.28 7.15
C LYS A 27 27.91 17.32 5.89
N ALA A 28 27.29 18.46 5.60
CA ALA A 28 26.50 18.65 4.38
C ALA A 28 27.37 18.42 3.13
N ASN A 29 28.55 19.04 3.08
CA ASN A 29 29.51 18.89 1.98
C ASN A 29 30.02 17.44 1.87
N LYS A 30 30.25 16.75 3.00
CA LYS A 30 30.59 15.33 3.01
C LYS A 30 29.51 14.52 2.31
N LEU A 31 28.24 14.66 2.70
CA LEU A 31 27.13 13.90 2.09
C LEU A 31 26.91 14.24 0.62
N LEU A 32 27.04 15.50 0.21
CA LEU A 32 26.91 15.89 -1.21
C LEU A 32 27.89 15.14 -2.12
N LYS A 33 29.10 14.82 -1.62
CA LYS A 33 30.09 14.00 -2.36
C LYS A 33 29.64 12.55 -2.60
N TYR A 34 28.64 12.06 -1.85
CA TYR A 34 28.07 10.72 -2.02
C TYR A 34 26.88 10.66 -2.97
N LEU A 35 26.53 11.77 -3.61
CA LEU A 35 25.44 11.80 -4.59
C LEU A 35 25.60 10.69 -5.64
N TYR A 36 26.82 10.48 -6.15
CA TYR A 36 27.09 9.42 -7.12
C TYR A 36 26.76 8.02 -6.58
N ILE A 37 27.18 7.70 -5.35
CA ILE A 37 26.89 6.42 -4.69
C ILE A 37 25.38 6.25 -4.47
N TYR A 38 24.70 7.32 -4.05
CA TYR A 38 23.23 7.32 -3.91
C TYR A 38 22.54 7.02 -5.24
N LEU A 39 22.99 7.64 -6.34
CA LEU A 39 22.42 7.43 -7.67
C LEU A 39 22.68 6.02 -8.21
N LEU A 40 23.89 5.47 -8.02
CA LEU A 40 24.21 4.09 -8.39
C LEU A 40 23.29 3.09 -7.67
N ASN A 41 23.12 3.27 -6.36
CA ASN A 41 22.25 2.42 -5.56
C ASN A 41 20.78 2.51 -5.98
N ILE A 42 20.32 3.69 -6.41
CA ILE A 42 18.97 3.84 -6.97
C ILE A 42 18.81 3.07 -8.28
N CYS A 43 19.82 3.10 -9.16
CA CYS A 43 19.76 2.33 -10.41
C CYS A 43 19.64 0.83 -10.11
N ASP A 44 20.39 0.33 -9.13
CA ASP A 44 20.27 -1.07 -8.69
C ASP A 44 18.92 -1.38 -8.06
N TYR A 45 18.43 -0.52 -7.17
CA TYR A 45 17.08 -0.64 -6.60
C TYR A 45 16.04 -0.81 -7.70
N GLN A 46 16.05 0.08 -8.70
CA GLN A 46 15.07 0.06 -9.78
C GLN A 46 15.16 -1.23 -10.58
N ARG A 47 16.37 -1.68 -10.91
CA ARG A 47 16.60 -2.95 -11.62
C ARG A 47 16.09 -4.16 -10.83
N ILE A 48 16.38 -4.23 -9.55
CA ILE A 48 16.01 -5.37 -8.69
C ILE A 48 14.49 -5.47 -8.52
N ILE A 49 13.85 -4.35 -8.15
CA ILE A 49 12.39 -4.29 -7.94
C ILE A 49 11.65 -4.54 -9.27
N GLN A 50 12.10 -3.99 -10.40
CA GLN A 50 11.45 -4.22 -11.70
C GLN A 50 11.52 -5.66 -12.18
N ASN A 51 12.60 -6.38 -11.86
CA ASN A 51 12.74 -7.79 -12.23
C ASN A 51 11.96 -8.73 -11.30
N ASN A 52 11.27 -8.19 -10.28
CA ASN A 52 10.62 -8.95 -9.22
C ASN A 52 11.58 -9.91 -8.51
N ASN A 53 12.86 -9.54 -8.45
CA ASN A 53 13.90 -10.25 -7.73
C ASN A 53 14.09 -9.59 -6.36
N ASP A 54 13.01 -9.40 -5.59
CA ASP A 54 13.10 -8.83 -4.25
C ASP A 54 14.05 -9.64 -3.34
N ASN A 55 14.29 -10.91 -3.67
CA ASN A 55 15.28 -11.79 -3.03
C ASN A 55 16.73 -11.35 -3.24
N ASP A 56 16.99 -10.66 -4.35
CA ASP A 56 18.29 -10.10 -4.72
C ASP A 56 18.43 -8.63 -4.29
N ILE A 57 17.56 -8.12 -3.40
CA ILE A 57 17.82 -6.87 -2.69
C ILE A 57 19.07 -7.10 -1.83
N ARG A 58 20.23 -6.98 -2.47
CA ARG A 58 21.54 -7.00 -1.85
C ARG A 58 21.62 -5.75 -0.98
N MET A 59 22.46 -5.83 0.05
CA MET A 59 22.87 -4.59 0.70
C MET A 59 23.39 -3.61 -0.37
N PRO A 60 23.08 -2.31 -0.24
CA PRO A 60 23.55 -1.26 -1.15
C PRO A 60 24.99 -1.49 -1.61
N ILE A 61 25.32 -1.16 -2.87
CA ILE A 61 26.72 -1.10 -3.31
C ILE A 61 27.48 -0.20 -2.33
N TYR A 62 28.27 -0.86 -1.49
CA TYR A 62 29.27 -0.25 -0.64
C TYR A 62 30.53 -0.16 -1.49
N MET A 63 30.77 0.98 -2.14
CA MET A 63 32.08 1.20 -2.71
C MET A 63 33.10 1.23 -1.56
N LYS A 64 33.84 0.13 -1.39
CA LYS A 64 34.95 0.00 -0.42
C LYS A 64 36.09 0.99 -0.67
N ASN A 65 36.13 1.63 -1.84
CA ASN A 65 37.34 2.30 -2.32
C ASN A 65 37.39 3.82 -2.10
N PHE A 66 36.34 4.46 -1.58
CA PHE A 66 36.37 5.92 -1.39
C PHE A 66 35.95 6.39 0.00
N VAL A 67 34.95 5.79 0.63
CA VAL A 67 34.65 5.95 2.06
C VAL A 67 33.77 4.78 2.55
N ASN A 68 33.90 4.36 3.81
CA ASN A 68 33.06 3.32 4.38
C ASN A 68 31.62 3.83 4.57
N TYR A 69 30.63 3.18 3.94
CA TYR A 69 29.21 3.53 4.08
C TYR A 69 28.76 3.56 5.55
N GLU A 70 29.33 2.70 6.39
CA GLU A 70 29.02 2.69 7.81
C GLU A 70 29.37 4.03 8.49
N ASP A 71 30.36 4.78 7.99
CA ASP A 71 30.74 6.10 8.52
C ASP A 71 29.70 7.19 8.25
N ILE A 72 28.78 6.97 7.30
CA ILE A 72 27.77 7.97 6.90
C ILE A 72 26.34 7.44 6.94
N LYS A 73 26.15 6.15 7.23
CA LYS A 73 24.85 5.49 7.26
C LYS A 73 23.84 6.22 8.14
N ASN A 74 24.26 6.63 9.32
CA ASN A 74 23.44 7.40 10.26
C ASN A 74 23.14 8.80 9.75
N ASP A 75 24.08 9.42 9.04
CA ASP A 75 23.93 10.76 8.48
C ASP A 75 22.94 10.76 7.32
N ILE A 76 23.05 9.79 6.42
CA ILE A 76 22.07 9.56 5.34
C ILE A 76 20.70 9.20 5.93
N LYS A 77 20.64 8.34 6.94
CA LYS A 77 19.39 8.01 7.63
C LYS A 77 18.70 9.27 8.16
N ASN A 78 19.47 10.20 8.72
CA ASN A 78 18.97 11.46 9.24
C ASN A 78 18.53 12.46 8.14
N LEU A 79 18.87 12.25 6.87
CA LEU A 79 18.33 13.08 5.77
C LEU A 79 16.80 13.03 5.70
N TYR A 80 16.17 11.93 6.14
CA TYR A 80 14.71 11.86 6.24
C TYR A 80 14.14 12.88 7.25
N LYS A 81 14.84 13.11 8.38
CA LYS A 81 14.45 14.17 9.33
C LYS A 81 14.61 15.55 8.67
N CYS A 82 15.67 15.73 7.88
CA CYS A 82 15.87 16.96 7.11
C CYS A 82 14.71 17.18 6.12
N LEU A 83 14.29 16.13 5.41
CA LEU A 83 13.18 16.12 4.46
C LEU A 83 11.86 16.57 5.10
N ILE A 84 11.55 16.11 6.31
CA ILE A 84 10.28 16.44 6.99
C ILE A 84 10.32 17.84 7.63
N ASN A 85 11.44 18.20 8.25
CA ASN A 85 11.50 19.34 9.17
C ASN A 85 11.93 20.66 8.51
N ASN A 86 12.51 20.63 7.31
CA ASN A 86 13.06 21.84 6.68
C ASN A 86 12.22 22.28 5.48
N LYS A 87 11.93 23.58 5.40
CA LYS A 87 11.04 24.18 4.37
C LYS A 87 11.43 23.79 2.93
N LYS A 88 12.73 23.83 2.60
CA LYS A 88 13.23 23.56 1.24
C LYS A 88 12.94 22.12 0.78
N PRO A 89 13.36 21.06 1.49
CA PRO A 89 13.07 19.70 1.09
C PRO A 89 11.62 19.27 1.38
N LYS A 90 10.93 19.87 2.36
CA LYS A 90 9.54 19.54 2.73
C LYS A 90 8.54 19.67 1.57
N LYS A 91 8.82 20.52 0.57
CA LYS A 91 8.02 20.57 -0.65
C LYS A 91 7.96 19.22 -1.38
N TYR A 92 9.07 18.46 -1.37
CA TYR A 92 9.10 17.13 -1.99
C TYR A 92 8.36 16.09 -1.13
N TYR A 93 8.49 16.18 0.19
CA TYR A 93 7.69 15.36 1.11
C TYR A 93 6.19 15.53 0.85
N ASN A 94 5.71 16.78 0.78
CA ASN A 94 4.31 17.09 0.52
C ASN A 94 3.87 16.57 -0.85
N ARG A 95 4.69 16.74 -1.90
CA ARG A 95 4.39 16.19 -3.24
C ARG A 95 4.23 14.66 -3.24
N ILE A 96 4.98 13.92 -2.41
CA ILE A 96 4.81 12.46 -2.29
C ILE A 96 3.54 12.14 -1.52
N MET A 97 3.26 12.86 -0.43
CA MET A 97 2.00 12.72 0.34
C MET A 97 0.76 12.94 -0.52
N ASP A 98 0.83 13.91 -1.44
CA ASP A 98 -0.26 14.27 -2.35
C ASP A 98 -0.32 13.37 -3.59
N ASN A 99 0.69 12.50 -3.83
CA ASN A 99 0.75 11.57 -4.95
C ASN A 99 -0.12 10.32 -4.71
N THR A 100 -1.41 10.53 -4.48
CA THR A 100 -2.42 9.49 -4.26
C THR A 100 -3.76 9.89 -4.87
N ASN A 101 -4.59 8.91 -5.20
CA ASN A 101 -5.96 9.18 -5.62
C ASN A 101 -6.79 9.53 -4.38
N LEU A 102 -7.27 10.79 -4.31
CA LEU A 102 -8.18 11.27 -3.26
C LEU A 102 -7.66 11.10 -1.82
N ARG A 103 -6.33 11.09 -1.61
CA ARG A 103 -5.70 10.88 -0.29
C ARG A 103 -6.04 9.53 0.36
N ILE A 104 -6.46 8.54 -0.43
CA ILE A 104 -6.72 7.18 0.05
C ILE A 104 -5.42 6.38 0.08
N CYS A 105 -5.19 5.65 1.16
CA CYS A 105 -4.01 4.80 1.35
C CYS A 105 -3.94 3.72 0.25
N PRO A 106 -2.84 3.61 -0.50
CA PRO A 106 -2.70 2.62 -1.56
C PRO A 106 -2.59 1.18 -1.02
N ASN A 107 -2.10 1.01 0.22
CA ASN A 107 -1.88 -0.30 0.82
C ASN A 107 -3.20 -0.96 1.27
N CYS A 108 -4.13 -0.20 1.85
CA CYS A 108 -5.41 -0.78 2.27
C CYS A 108 -6.61 -0.35 1.42
N GLY A 109 -6.52 0.77 0.69
CA GLY A 109 -7.64 1.30 -0.10
C GLY A 109 -8.78 1.90 0.73
N VAL A 110 -8.58 2.13 2.03
CA VAL A 110 -9.60 2.64 2.96
C VAL A 110 -9.07 3.85 3.75
N GLY A 111 -8.00 3.66 4.51
CA GLY A 111 -7.48 4.68 5.43
C GLY A 111 -6.99 5.95 4.72
N VAL A 112 -7.04 7.08 5.42
CA VAL A 112 -6.55 8.37 4.91
C VAL A 112 -5.03 8.46 5.01
N VAL A 113 -4.40 8.88 3.92
CA VAL A 113 -2.95 9.12 3.85
C VAL A 113 -2.56 10.19 4.85
N SER A 114 -1.66 9.82 5.76
CA SER A 114 -1.23 10.66 6.88
C SER A 114 0.26 10.54 7.19
N THR A 115 0.96 9.59 6.57
CA THR A 115 2.40 9.36 6.75
C THR A 115 3.07 8.91 5.45
N LEU A 116 4.41 8.94 5.40
CA LEU A 116 5.20 8.25 4.38
C LEU A 116 5.89 7.02 5.01
N ASP A 117 5.58 5.84 4.50
CA ASP A 117 6.29 4.59 4.81
C ASP A 117 7.54 4.46 3.92
N HIS A 118 8.58 3.81 4.43
CA HIS A 118 9.75 3.43 3.66
C HIS A 118 9.57 2.00 3.16
N TYR A 119 9.38 1.78 1.85
CA TYR A 119 9.20 0.44 1.29
C TYR A 119 10.34 -0.49 1.73
N LEU A 120 11.59 -0.11 1.45
CA LEU A 120 12.78 -0.65 2.09
C LEU A 120 13.05 0.09 3.40
N PRO A 121 13.08 -0.61 4.56
CA PRO A 121 13.24 0.02 5.87
C PRO A 121 14.48 0.90 5.95
N LYS A 122 14.31 2.17 6.31
CA LYS A 122 15.42 3.15 6.43
C LYS A 122 16.52 2.73 7.41
N ASP A 123 16.18 1.86 8.38
CA ASP A 123 17.13 1.37 9.39
C ASP A 123 18.15 0.39 8.77
N LYS A 124 17.73 -0.38 7.77
CA LYS A 124 18.57 -1.33 7.03
C LYS A 124 19.13 -0.69 5.75
N PHE A 125 18.31 0.09 5.06
CA PHE A 125 18.61 0.67 3.75
C PHE A 125 18.62 2.20 3.81
N SER A 126 19.47 2.77 4.66
CA SER A 126 19.46 4.23 4.87
C SER A 126 19.81 5.02 3.61
N ILE A 127 20.56 4.45 2.66
CA ILE A 127 20.80 5.05 1.33
C ILE A 127 19.52 5.47 0.61
N PHE A 128 18.38 4.80 0.85
CA PHE A 128 17.10 5.12 0.23
C PHE A 128 16.16 5.96 1.12
N SER A 129 16.67 6.56 2.20
CA SER A 129 15.88 7.30 3.19
C SER A 129 15.09 8.47 2.61
N VAL A 130 15.61 9.10 1.55
CA VAL A 130 15.01 10.22 0.82
C VAL A 130 14.73 9.91 -0.64
N TYR A 131 14.83 8.64 -1.06
CA TYR A 131 14.54 8.25 -2.43
C TYR A 131 13.02 8.27 -2.67
N PRO A 132 12.48 9.09 -3.60
CA PRO A 132 11.03 9.24 -3.75
C PRO A 132 10.28 7.93 -3.99
N ASN A 133 10.83 7.02 -4.79
CA ASN A 133 10.15 5.76 -5.09
C ASN A 133 10.30 4.70 -3.99
N ASN A 134 11.06 5.00 -2.92
CA ASN A 134 11.08 4.20 -1.70
C ASN A 134 10.12 4.76 -0.62
N LEU A 135 9.50 5.91 -0.86
CA LEU A 135 8.59 6.58 0.08
C LEU A 135 7.15 6.41 -0.37
N ILE A 136 6.37 5.63 0.37
CA ILE A 136 4.99 5.30 0.05
C ILE A 136 4.03 6.14 0.92
N PRO A 137 3.18 7.00 0.34
CA PRO A 137 2.12 7.65 1.09
C PRO A 137 1.12 6.61 1.60
N CYS A 138 0.85 6.61 2.90
CA CYS A 138 -0.05 5.63 3.51
C CYS A 138 -0.70 6.14 4.81
N CYS A 139 -1.71 5.42 5.29
CA CYS A 139 -2.30 5.66 6.61
C CYS A 139 -1.36 5.18 7.73
N ARG A 140 -1.58 5.68 8.95
CA ARG A 140 -0.77 5.32 10.13
C ARG A 140 -0.80 3.81 10.44
N ASP A 141 -1.96 3.17 10.30
CA ASP A 141 -2.11 1.76 10.64
C ASP A 141 -1.29 0.88 9.69
N CYS A 142 -1.39 1.11 8.37
CA CYS A 142 -0.58 0.36 7.40
C CYS A 142 0.92 0.58 7.60
N ASN A 143 1.36 1.81 7.91
CA ASN A 143 2.76 2.11 8.21
C ASN A 143 3.23 1.35 9.45
N THR A 144 2.41 1.34 10.50
CA THR A 144 2.70 0.66 11.77
C THR A 144 2.76 -0.85 11.58
N ASN A 145 1.79 -1.44 10.89
CA ASN A 145 1.70 -2.90 10.73
C ASN A 145 2.85 -3.47 9.90
N LYS A 146 3.27 -2.77 8.83
CA LYS A 146 4.43 -3.19 8.02
C LYS A 146 5.73 -3.21 8.84
N SER A 147 5.84 -2.40 9.88
CA SER A 147 7.02 -2.35 10.75
C SER A 147 8.34 -2.05 9.99
N ASN A 148 9.49 -2.26 10.65
CA ASN A 148 10.82 -2.09 10.03
C ASN A 148 11.36 -3.38 9.38
N LYS A 149 10.49 -4.36 9.13
CA LYS A 149 10.88 -5.63 8.50
C LYS A 149 10.99 -5.47 6.98
N LEU A 150 11.86 -6.30 6.39
CA LEU A 150 11.98 -6.36 4.94
C LEU A 150 10.92 -7.35 4.46
N ASP A 151 9.72 -6.83 4.24
CA ASP A 151 8.57 -7.64 3.86
C ASP A 151 8.32 -7.55 2.36
N ARG A 152 7.99 -8.69 1.76
CA ARG A 152 7.65 -8.78 0.33
C ARG A 152 6.18 -8.41 0.16
N VAL A 153 5.88 -7.13 0.34
CA VAL A 153 4.55 -6.59 0.08
C VAL A 153 4.45 -6.05 -1.34
N ILE A 154 3.24 -5.91 -1.86
CA ILE A 154 2.95 -5.23 -3.12
C ILE A 154 3.49 -3.80 -3.02
N HIS A 155 4.36 -3.45 -3.95
CA HIS A 155 4.96 -2.13 -4.08
C HIS A 155 4.05 -1.24 -4.94
N PRO A 156 3.44 -0.18 -4.40
CA PRO A 156 2.46 0.60 -5.15
C PRO A 156 2.99 1.26 -6.42
N TYR A 157 4.29 1.51 -6.55
CA TYR A 157 4.88 2.16 -7.74
C TYR A 157 5.38 1.20 -8.82
N PHE A 158 5.51 -0.08 -8.52
CA PHE A 158 6.15 -1.05 -9.43
C PHE A 158 5.27 -2.25 -9.73
N ASP A 159 4.34 -2.59 -8.84
CA ASP A 159 3.42 -3.68 -9.03
C ASP A 159 2.03 -3.18 -9.44
N ASP A 160 1.42 -3.86 -10.39
CA ASP A 160 0.03 -3.66 -10.77
C ASP A 160 -0.69 -5.01 -10.86
N PHE A 161 -1.51 -5.29 -9.84
CA PHE A 161 -2.35 -6.47 -9.76
C PHE A 161 -3.85 -6.14 -9.93
N SER A 162 -4.17 -5.04 -10.63
CA SER A 162 -5.55 -4.58 -10.82
C SER A 162 -6.31 -5.30 -11.95
N LYS A 163 -5.64 -6.07 -12.81
CA LYS A 163 -6.26 -6.68 -13.99
C LYS A 163 -7.16 -7.89 -13.68
N TYR A 164 -6.74 -8.75 -12.77
CA TYR A 164 -7.45 -9.98 -12.40
C TYR A 164 -7.87 -9.96 -10.93
N PRO A 165 -9.04 -10.52 -10.59
CA PRO A 165 -9.49 -10.63 -9.21
C PRO A 165 -8.60 -11.61 -8.44
N TRP A 166 -8.16 -11.19 -7.26
CA TRP A 166 -7.44 -12.00 -6.27
C TRP A 166 -7.98 -11.82 -4.85
N LEU A 167 -8.78 -10.78 -4.59
CA LEU A 167 -9.45 -10.55 -3.31
C LEU A 167 -10.88 -11.10 -3.36
N TYR A 168 -11.25 -11.90 -2.38
CA TYR A 168 -12.56 -12.53 -2.26
C TYR A 168 -13.13 -12.36 -0.85
N ALA A 169 -14.44 -12.56 -0.71
CA ALA A 169 -15.13 -12.54 0.56
C ALA A 169 -16.01 -13.79 0.70
N LYS A 170 -16.31 -14.16 1.95
CA LYS A 170 -17.24 -15.23 2.31
C LYS A 170 -18.08 -14.81 3.50
N LEU A 171 -19.38 -15.01 3.40
CA LEU A 171 -20.30 -14.84 4.50
C LEU A 171 -20.28 -16.09 5.40
N ASN A 172 -20.03 -15.88 6.70
CA ASN A 172 -20.10 -16.91 7.71
C ASN A 172 -21.44 -16.83 8.45
N TRP A 173 -22.36 -17.72 8.10
CA TRP A 173 -23.71 -17.79 8.67
C TRP A 173 -23.77 -18.20 10.13
N GLN A 174 -22.74 -18.85 10.67
CA GLN A 174 -22.72 -19.24 12.09
C GLN A 174 -22.34 -18.07 12.99
N LYS A 175 -21.42 -17.22 12.52
CA LYS A 175 -20.89 -16.07 13.26
C LYS A 175 -21.50 -14.74 12.81
N TYR A 176 -22.32 -14.77 11.76
CA TYR A 176 -22.88 -13.60 11.09
C TYR A 176 -21.83 -12.54 10.75
N CYS A 177 -20.66 -12.99 10.29
CA CYS A 177 -19.55 -12.13 9.90
C CYS A 177 -19.11 -12.37 8.47
N ILE A 178 -18.53 -11.36 7.83
CA ILE A 178 -17.96 -11.46 6.49
C ILE A 178 -16.44 -11.55 6.65
N ASN A 179 -15.83 -12.59 6.09
CA ASN A 179 -14.38 -12.74 6.08
C ASN A 179 -13.85 -12.52 4.67
N PHE A 180 -12.73 -11.82 4.56
CA PHE A 180 -12.02 -11.63 3.30
C PHE A 180 -10.83 -12.57 3.23
N TYR A 181 -10.48 -12.99 2.02
CA TYR A 181 -9.36 -13.87 1.77
C TYR A 181 -8.78 -13.64 0.37
N VAL A 182 -7.58 -14.16 0.18
CA VAL A 182 -6.87 -14.10 -1.10
C VAL A 182 -7.05 -15.42 -1.84
N ASP A 183 -7.44 -15.36 -3.10
CA ASP A 183 -7.39 -16.49 -4.05
C ASP A 183 -6.67 -16.01 -5.31
N VAL A 184 -5.39 -16.38 -5.45
CA VAL A 184 -4.51 -15.82 -6.48
C VAL A 184 -4.76 -16.50 -7.83
N PRO A 185 -5.12 -15.75 -8.88
CA PRO A 185 -5.36 -16.31 -10.19
C PRO A 185 -4.05 -16.80 -10.82
N LYS A 186 -4.15 -17.71 -11.80
CA LYS A 186 -2.99 -18.36 -12.44
C LYS A 186 -1.98 -17.36 -12.99
N GLU A 187 -2.46 -16.25 -13.54
CA GLU A 187 -1.69 -15.13 -14.09
C GLU A 187 -0.77 -14.48 -13.05
N TYR A 188 -1.13 -14.55 -11.77
CA TYR A 188 -0.38 -13.98 -10.65
C TYR A 188 0.33 -15.01 -9.78
N THR A 189 0.42 -16.28 -10.20
CA THR A 189 1.04 -17.37 -9.41
C THR A 189 2.45 -17.02 -8.93
N LYS A 190 3.27 -16.38 -9.77
CA LYS A 190 4.64 -15.93 -9.40
C LYS A 190 4.64 -14.93 -8.23
N TYR A 191 3.56 -14.19 -8.05
CA TYR A 191 3.40 -13.13 -7.05
C TYR A 191 2.55 -13.55 -5.85
N LYS A 192 2.14 -14.83 -5.78
CA LYS A 192 1.23 -15.34 -4.75
C LYS A 192 1.66 -14.93 -3.35
N LEU A 193 2.90 -15.26 -2.97
CA LEU A 193 3.45 -14.92 -1.66
C LEU A 193 3.42 -13.40 -1.39
N LYS A 194 3.66 -12.57 -2.42
CA LYS A 194 3.68 -11.11 -2.29
C LYS A 194 2.28 -10.54 -2.01
N ILE A 195 1.27 -11.06 -2.72
CA ILE A 195 -0.13 -10.69 -2.55
C ILE A 195 -0.62 -11.14 -1.16
N GLU A 196 -0.41 -12.40 -0.80
CA GLU A 196 -0.80 -12.97 0.50
C GLU A 196 -0.10 -12.24 1.66
N THR A 197 1.21 -12.03 1.57
CA THR A 197 1.97 -11.29 2.60
C THR A 197 1.43 -9.87 2.79
N SER A 198 1.03 -9.21 1.70
CA SER A 198 0.43 -7.87 1.80
C SER A 198 -0.92 -7.89 2.49
N PHE A 199 -1.76 -8.88 2.17
CA PHE A 199 -3.07 -9.03 2.78
C PHE A 199 -2.97 -9.21 4.29
N GLU A 200 -2.05 -10.06 4.74
CA GLU A 200 -1.79 -10.33 6.16
C GLU A 200 -1.14 -9.14 6.86
N ILE A 201 -0.06 -8.58 6.31
CA ILE A 201 0.67 -7.48 6.94
C ILE A 201 -0.20 -6.24 7.12
N PHE A 202 -1.07 -5.94 6.17
CA PHE A 202 -1.95 -4.78 6.29
C PHE A 202 -3.26 -5.07 7.03
N CYS A 203 -3.41 -6.27 7.62
CA CYS A 203 -4.61 -6.70 8.36
C CYS A 203 -5.89 -6.46 7.56
N LEU A 204 -5.85 -6.83 6.28
CA LEU A 204 -6.90 -6.45 5.34
C LEU A 204 -8.21 -7.18 5.63
N ASN A 205 -8.17 -8.43 6.13
CA ASN A 205 -9.36 -9.14 6.55
C ASN A 205 -10.12 -8.35 7.62
N GLU A 206 -9.47 -8.00 8.73
CA GLU A 206 -10.10 -7.31 9.87
C GLU A 206 -10.65 -5.95 9.44
N LEU A 207 -9.85 -5.19 8.70
CA LEU A 207 -10.24 -3.87 8.20
C LEU A 207 -11.46 -3.96 7.27
N TYR A 208 -11.44 -4.89 6.31
CA TYR A 208 -12.51 -5.02 5.32
C TYR A 208 -13.78 -5.62 5.94
N SER A 209 -13.66 -6.57 6.86
CA SER A 209 -14.79 -7.10 7.63
C SER A 209 -15.54 -5.99 8.37
N ALA A 210 -14.83 -5.10 9.06
CA ALA A 210 -15.45 -3.99 9.77
C ALA A 210 -16.18 -3.03 8.82
N ASN A 211 -15.54 -2.67 7.69
CA ASN A 211 -16.14 -1.78 6.69
C ASN A 211 -17.33 -2.43 5.98
N ALA A 212 -17.28 -3.75 5.73
CA ALA A 212 -18.35 -4.50 5.12
C ALA A 212 -19.62 -4.51 5.99
N ILE A 213 -19.45 -4.66 7.31
CA ILE A 213 -20.57 -4.60 8.26
C ILE A 213 -21.24 -3.22 8.22
N SER A 214 -20.45 -2.15 8.27
CA SER A 214 -20.99 -0.78 8.21
C SER A 214 -21.69 -0.45 6.88
N GLU A 215 -21.26 -1.05 5.78
CA GLU A 215 -21.92 -0.91 4.46
C GLU A 215 -23.22 -1.70 4.38
N ILE A 216 -23.21 -2.94 4.87
CA ILE A 216 -24.29 -3.90 4.58
C ILE A 216 -25.49 -3.74 5.52
N ILE A 217 -25.29 -3.35 6.79
CA ILE A 217 -26.40 -3.23 7.76
C ILE A 217 -27.47 -2.22 7.28
N PRO A 218 -27.12 -0.96 6.91
CA PRO A 218 -28.12 -0.02 6.40
C PRO A 218 -28.79 -0.53 5.13
N TYR A 219 -28.04 -1.24 4.30
CA TYR A 219 -28.57 -1.78 3.07
C TYR A 219 -29.57 -2.92 3.31
N MET A 220 -29.28 -3.85 4.23
CA MET A 220 -30.23 -4.88 4.66
C MET A 220 -31.52 -4.27 5.21
N GLN A 221 -31.42 -3.18 5.99
CA GLN A 221 -32.58 -2.47 6.50
C GLN A 221 -33.45 -1.94 5.35
N TYR A 222 -32.83 -1.31 4.34
CA TYR A 222 -33.52 -0.90 3.11
C TYR A 222 -34.21 -2.07 2.39
N LEU A 223 -33.51 -3.20 2.18
CA LEU A 223 -34.11 -4.39 1.54
C LEU A 223 -35.35 -4.89 2.30
N LYS A 224 -35.33 -4.77 3.64
CA LYS A 224 -36.44 -5.18 4.52
C LYS A 224 -37.62 -4.22 4.43
N GLU A 225 -37.36 -2.92 4.42
CA GLU A 225 -38.40 -1.87 4.35
C GLU A 225 -39.11 -1.86 3.00
N GLU A 226 -38.37 -2.03 1.91
CA GLU A 226 -38.94 -2.15 0.56
C GLU A 226 -39.59 -3.53 0.29
N ASN A 227 -39.49 -4.46 1.24
CA ASN A 227 -40.02 -5.81 1.15
C ASN A 227 -39.65 -6.53 -0.17
N LEU A 228 -38.39 -6.40 -0.58
CA LEU A 228 -37.91 -6.94 -1.85
C LEU A 228 -37.95 -8.47 -1.87
N SER A 229 -38.27 -9.05 -3.04
CA SER A 229 -38.19 -10.50 -3.23
C SER A 229 -36.73 -10.95 -3.34
N CYS A 230 -36.46 -12.25 -3.15
CA CYS A 230 -35.10 -12.80 -3.33
C CYS A 230 -34.51 -12.46 -4.71
N LYS A 231 -35.35 -12.42 -5.75
CA LYS A 231 -34.92 -12.12 -7.12
C LYS A 231 -34.55 -10.64 -7.28
N ASP A 232 -35.30 -9.75 -6.63
CA ASP A 232 -35.00 -8.31 -6.64
C ASP A 232 -33.71 -8.03 -5.86
N ILE A 233 -33.52 -8.67 -4.71
CA ILE A 233 -32.28 -8.60 -3.92
C ILE A 233 -31.07 -9.07 -4.73
N GLU A 234 -31.17 -10.23 -5.40
CA GLU A 234 -30.12 -10.75 -6.27
C GLU A 234 -29.74 -9.71 -7.35
N GLN A 235 -30.74 -9.15 -8.03
CA GLN A 235 -30.53 -8.21 -9.12
C GLN A 235 -29.88 -6.91 -8.64
N GLU A 236 -30.34 -6.38 -7.51
CA GLU A 236 -29.80 -5.20 -6.86
C GLU A 236 -28.31 -5.39 -6.47
N LEU A 237 -27.98 -6.51 -5.84
CA LEU A 237 -26.60 -6.87 -5.48
C LEU A 237 -25.72 -7.05 -6.72
N LYS A 238 -26.26 -7.65 -7.79
CA LYS A 238 -25.56 -7.78 -9.07
C LYS A 238 -25.24 -6.42 -9.70
N ILE A 239 -26.17 -5.47 -9.63
CA ILE A 239 -25.94 -4.09 -10.11
C ILE A 239 -24.80 -3.46 -9.32
N LYS A 240 -24.83 -3.54 -7.98
CA LYS A 240 -23.75 -2.99 -7.13
C LYS A 240 -22.41 -3.67 -7.40
N TYR A 241 -22.38 -4.99 -7.51
CA TYR A 241 -21.18 -5.74 -7.90
C TYR A 241 -20.61 -5.22 -9.22
N ASN A 242 -21.43 -5.12 -10.27
CA ASN A 242 -21.00 -4.66 -11.59
C ASN A 242 -20.46 -3.22 -11.55
N MET A 243 -21.08 -2.33 -10.77
CA MET A 243 -20.60 -0.95 -10.60
C MET A 243 -19.21 -0.92 -9.94
N GLN A 244 -19.01 -1.67 -8.86
CA GLN A 244 -17.73 -1.70 -8.15
C GLN A 244 -16.64 -2.40 -8.97
N ASN A 245 -16.98 -3.52 -9.63
CA ASN A 245 -16.06 -4.30 -10.44
C ASN A 245 -15.49 -3.52 -11.63
N LYS A 246 -16.26 -2.57 -12.20
CA LYS A 246 -15.77 -1.66 -13.26
C LYS A 246 -14.71 -0.67 -12.75
N VAL A 247 -14.76 -0.30 -11.47
CA VAL A 247 -13.84 0.67 -10.87
C VAL A 247 -12.58 -0.02 -10.36
N ASP A 248 -12.76 -1.14 -9.64
CA ASP A 248 -11.65 -1.92 -9.10
C ASP A 248 -12.08 -3.35 -8.74
N VAL A 249 -11.58 -4.32 -9.49
CA VAL A 249 -11.78 -5.75 -9.22
C VAL A 249 -11.19 -6.17 -7.86
N ASN A 250 -10.14 -5.44 -7.45
CA ASN A 250 -9.39 -5.36 -6.17
C ASN A 250 -10.09 -4.87 -4.91
N SER A 251 -11.27 -4.26 -5.02
CA SER A 251 -11.82 -3.51 -3.88
C SER A 251 -12.58 -4.43 -2.91
N TRP A 252 -12.55 -4.10 -1.62
CA TRP A 252 -13.34 -4.84 -0.63
C TRP A 252 -14.84 -4.77 -0.95
N LYS A 253 -15.33 -3.67 -1.55
CA LYS A 253 -16.73 -3.57 -2.01
C LYS A 253 -17.01 -4.53 -3.15
N THR A 254 -16.11 -4.67 -4.11
CA THR A 254 -16.26 -5.63 -5.21
C THR A 254 -16.32 -7.07 -4.68
N ALA A 255 -15.39 -7.42 -3.79
CA ALA A 255 -15.37 -8.73 -3.16
C ALA A 255 -16.63 -9.01 -2.31
N LEU A 256 -17.09 -8.00 -1.55
CA LEU A 256 -18.31 -8.05 -0.77
C LEU A 256 -19.54 -8.29 -1.65
N TYR A 257 -19.81 -7.40 -2.61
CA TYR A 257 -21.03 -7.50 -3.41
C TYR A 257 -21.04 -8.74 -4.30
N ARG A 258 -19.87 -9.22 -4.76
CA ARG A 258 -19.78 -10.54 -5.42
C ARG A 258 -20.22 -11.66 -4.47
N CYS A 259 -19.67 -11.69 -3.25
CA CYS A 259 -20.02 -12.70 -2.24
C CYS A 259 -21.51 -12.70 -1.93
N LEU A 260 -22.14 -11.53 -1.76
CA LEU A 260 -23.56 -11.44 -1.43
C LEU A 260 -24.45 -11.82 -2.60
N TYR A 261 -24.13 -11.32 -3.80
CA TYR A 261 -24.86 -11.64 -5.03
C TYR A 261 -24.86 -13.15 -5.34
N GLU A 262 -23.76 -13.85 -5.05
CA GLU A 262 -23.62 -15.28 -5.31
C GLU A 262 -24.23 -16.15 -4.18
N ASP A 263 -24.54 -15.56 -3.01
CA ASP A 263 -25.06 -16.27 -1.85
C ASP A 263 -26.60 -16.32 -1.85
N LYS A 264 -27.17 -17.43 -2.33
CA LYS A 264 -28.63 -17.65 -2.34
C LYS A 264 -29.24 -17.63 -0.94
N LEU A 265 -28.51 -18.06 0.09
CA LEU A 265 -28.99 -18.04 1.46
C LEU A 265 -29.09 -16.60 1.96
N PHE A 266 -28.23 -15.71 1.48
CA PHE A 266 -28.33 -14.28 1.77
C PHE A 266 -29.65 -13.71 1.28
N HIS A 267 -30.01 -14.00 0.03
CA HIS A 267 -31.23 -13.50 -0.59
C HIS A 267 -32.51 -13.92 0.15
N SER A 268 -32.51 -15.10 0.78
CA SER A 268 -33.66 -15.59 1.54
C SER A 268 -33.62 -15.23 3.04
N ASN A 269 -32.43 -15.15 3.64
CA ASN A 269 -32.27 -15.19 5.10
C ASN A 269 -31.49 -14.00 5.71
N TYR A 270 -31.15 -12.96 4.94
CA TYR A 270 -30.39 -11.82 5.49
C TYR A 270 -31.03 -11.17 6.74
N LYS A 271 -32.36 -11.28 6.91
CA LYS A 271 -33.09 -10.80 8.10
C LYS A 271 -32.62 -11.46 9.41
N GLU A 272 -32.05 -12.67 9.35
CA GLU A 272 -31.44 -13.33 10.52
C GLU A 272 -30.20 -12.56 11.02
N ILE A 273 -29.42 -11.97 10.11
CA ILE A 273 -28.23 -11.17 10.44
C ILE A 273 -28.64 -9.88 11.17
N LEU A 274 -29.76 -9.26 10.77
CA LEU A 274 -30.28 -8.04 11.40
C LEU A 274 -30.78 -8.25 12.84
N ASN A 275 -31.11 -9.50 13.21
CA ASN A 275 -31.69 -9.83 14.51
C ASN A 275 -30.64 -10.33 15.53
N LYS A 276 -29.35 -10.18 15.22
CA LYS A 276 -28.21 -10.63 16.04
C LYS A 276 -27.44 -9.45 16.61
#